data_AF-A0A5E4BCM7-F1
#
_entry.id   AF-A0A5E4BCM7-F1
#
_cell.length_a   1.000
_cell.length_b   1.000
_cell.length_c   1.000
_cell.angle_alpha   90.00
_cell.angle_beta   90.00
_cell.angle_gamma   90.00
#
_symmetry.space_group_name_H-M   'P 1'
#
loop_
_entity.id
_entity.type
_entity.pdbx_description
1 polymer ?
#
loop_
_entity_poly.entity_id
_entity_poly.type
_entity_poly.pdbx_seq_one_letter_code
_entity_poly.pdbx_strand_id
1 'polypeptide(L)'
;MPPTWPHGVLFLLPPLLLLLLRAVLAVPLERGVPEKESPATESPDTGLYYHRYLQEVINVLETDGHFREKLQAANAEDIKSGKLSRELDFVSHHVRTKLDELKRQEVSRLRMLLKAKMDAEQETNIDSDCVLGVEDVGAVFSQVLEKVYDPKNEEDDMREMEEERLRMREHVMKNVDTNQDRLVTLEEFLVSTQRKEYGDTGEGWETVEMHPAYTEEELRRFEEELAAREAELNAKAQRLSQETEALGRSQGRLEAQKRELQQAVLHMEQRKQEQEARNTPPANPEGELKFHPDTGDVPVPAPAGDQKDVDTSEKKIPEQPPEVPQLDSQHL
;
A
#
# COMPACT_ATOMS: atom_id res chain seq x y z
N MET A 1 -103.20 36.26 -6.90
CA MET A 1 -102.05 37.15 -6.57
C MET A 1 -100.99 36.31 -5.86
N PRO A 2 -99.75 36.25 -6.36
CA PRO A 2 -98.62 35.62 -5.65
C PRO A 2 -97.82 36.64 -4.81
N PRO A 3 -97.11 36.23 -3.75
CA PRO A 3 -96.30 37.11 -2.91
C PRO A 3 -94.92 37.41 -3.52
N THR A 4 -94.49 38.67 -3.41
CA THR A 4 -93.20 39.19 -3.86
C THR A 4 -92.18 39.22 -2.70
N TRP A 5 -90.97 38.73 -2.96
CA TRP A 5 -89.84 38.74 -2.02
C TRP A 5 -89.04 40.04 -2.13
N PRO A 6 -88.40 40.55 -1.05
CA PRO A 6 -87.57 41.75 -1.13
C PRO A 6 -86.16 41.43 -1.68
N HIS A 7 -85.81 42.05 -2.81
CA HIS A 7 -84.45 42.08 -3.35
C HIS A 7 -83.60 43.06 -2.54
N GLY A 8 -82.68 42.56 -1.71
CA GLY A 8 -81.86 43.44 -0.86
C GLY A 8 -80.43 43.01 -0.56
N VAL A 9 -79.90 41.91 -1.11
CA VAL A 9 -78.55 41.42 -0.71
C VAL A 9 -77.62 41.09 -1.88
N LEU A 10 -78.05 41.23 -3.14
CA LEU A 10 -77.25 40.85 -4.31
C LEU A 10 -76.55 42.03 -5.01
N PHE A 11 -75.92 42.96 -4.27
CA PHE A 11 -75.17 44.06 -4.90
C PHE A 11 -73.76 44.33 -4.32
N LEU A 12 -73.31 43.57 -3.32
CA LEU A 12 -71.98 43.78 -2.69
C LEU A 12 -70.90 42.75 -3.08
N LEU A 13 -71.26 41.65 -3.75
CA LEU A 13 -70.30 40.66 -4.25
C LEU A 13 -69.44 41.12 -5.45
N PRO A 14 -69.96 41.83 -6.49
CA PRO A 14 -69.15 42.20 -7.64
C PRO A 14 -68.01 43.20 -7.37
N PRO A 15 -68.15 44.23 -6.49
CA PRO A 15 -67.03 45.14 -6.22
C PRO A 15 -65.92 44.50 -5.38
N LEU A 16 -66.25 43.53 -4.50
CA LEU A 16 -65.26 42.80 -3.69
C LEU A 16 -64.42 41.84 -4.55
N LEU A 17 -65.04 41.18 -5.52
CA LEU A 17 -64.34 40.34 -6.50
C LEU A 17 -63.43 41.16 -7.43
N LEU A 18 -63.86 42.37 -7.83
CA LEU A 18 -63.06 43.28 -8.65
C LEU A 18 -61.87 43.88 -7.88
N LEU A 19 -62.01 44.09 -6.57
CA LEU A 19 -60.93 44.53 -5.68
C LEU A 19 -59.88 43.42 -5.48
N LEU A 20 -60.33 42.17 -5.33
CA LEU A 20 -59.44 41.00 -5.27
C LEU A 20 -58.73 40.73 -6.60
N LEU A 21 -59.40 40.94 -7.74
CA LEU A 21 -58.77 40.79 -9.08
C LEU A 21 -57.72 41.90 -9.37
N ARG A 22 -57.89 43.10 -8.83
CA ARG A 22 -56.90 44.19 -8.95
C ARG A 22 -55.63 43.97 -8.13
N ALA A 23 -55.66 43.13 -7.10
CA ALA A 23 -54.48 42.80 -6.30
C ALA A 23 -53.53 41.78 -6.97
N VAL A 24 -53.98 41.09 -8.03
CA VAL A 24 -53.19 40.04 -8.71
C VAL A 24 -52.37 40.57 -9.91
N LEU A 25 -52.59 41.83 -10.34
CA LEU A 25 -52.01 42.34 -11.59
C LEU A 25 -51.37 43.73 -11.47
N ALA A 26 -50.47 43.94 -10.51
CA ALA A 26 -49.57 45.11 -10.55
C ALA A 26 -48.35 45.00 -9.63
N VAL A 27 -47.22 44.48 -10.15
CA VAL A 27 -45.91 45.17 -10.14
C VAL A 27 -45.08 44.64 -11.33
N PRO A 28 -44.73 45.48 -12.32
CA PRO A 28 -43.55 45.29 -13.15
C PRO A 28 -42.44 46.25 -12.68
N LEU A 29 -41.29 45.71 -12.30
CA LEU A 29 -40.06 46.47 -12.10
C LEU A 29 -38.95 45.80 -12.90
N GLU A 30 -38.59 46.43 -14.02
CA GLU A 30 -37.36 46.14 -14.76
C GLU A 30 -36.14 46.34 -13.85
N ARG A 31 -35.28 45.33 -13.79
CA ARG A 31 -33.88 45.49 -13.43
C ARG A 31 -33.06 44.52 -14.29
N GLY A 32 -32.11 45.08 -15.03
CA GLY A 32 -31.32 44.37 -16.03
C GLY A 32 -30.57 43.17 -15.47
N VAL A 33 -30.41 42.18 -16.34
CA VAL A 33 -29.43 41.10 -16.19
C VAL A 33 -28.03 41.73 -16.27
N PRO A 34 -27.16 41.42 -15.31
CA PRO A 34 -25.95 40.69 -15.68
C PRO A 34 -25.75 39.45 -14.81
N GLU A 35 -25.42 38.38 -15.51
CA GLU A 35 -24.55 37.26 -15.14
C GLU A 35 -24.66 36.61 -13.76
N LYS A 36 -24.94 35.30 -13.82
CA LYS A 36 -24.81 34.33 -12.74
C LYS A 36 -23.40 34.35 -12.15
N GLU A 37 -23.26 34.96 -10.98
CA GLU A 37 -22.30 34.50 -9.98
C GLU A 37 -22.96 33.40 -9.13
N SER A 38 -22.18 32.37 -8.84
CA SER A 38 -22.48 31.14 -8.10
C SER A 38 -23.33 31.34 -6.83
N PRO A 39 -24.27 30.43 -6.50
CA PRO A 39 -24.99 30.49 -5.24
C PRO A 39 -24.00 30.29 -4.09
N ALA A 40 -23.76 31.37 -3.36
CA ALA A 40 -23.17 31.29 -2.04
C ALA A 40 -24.07 30.37 -1.20
N THR A 41 -23.46 29.31 -0.68
CA THR A 41 -24.01 28.41 0.31
C THR A 41 -24.57 29.24 1.48
N GLU A 42 -25.90 29.39 1.56
CA GLU A 42 -26.55 29.88 2.77
C GLU A 42 -26.42 28.79 3.84
N SER A 43 -25.39 28.92 4.68
CA SER A 43 -25.24 28.18 5.93
C SER A 43 -26.35 28.58 6.91
N PRO A 44 -26.92 27.65 7.70
CA PRO A 44 -28.01 27.95 8.63
C PRO A 44 -27.57 29.00 9.64
N ASP A 45 -28.49 29.91 9.96
CA ASP A 45 -28.42 31.09 10.82
C ASP A 45 -27.45 31.00 12.02
N THR A 46 -26.15 31.12 11.74
CA THR A 46 -25.07 31.35 12.72
C THR A 46 -24.45 32.73 12.51
N GLY A 47 -25.02 33.52 11.58
CA GLY A 47 -24.47 34.78 11.07
C GLY A 47 -24.34 35.87 12.13
N LEU A 48 -25.04 35.76 13.26
CA LEU A 48 -24.95 36.72 14.38
C LEU A 48 -23.94 36.30 15.47
N TYR A 49 -23.78 35.01 15.75
CA TYR A 49 -22.89 34.52 16.82
C TYR A 49 -21.46 34.27 16.33
N TYR A 50 -21.31 33.70 15.13
CA TYR A 50 -19.99 33.52 14.53
C TYR A 50 -19.34 34.86 14.18
N HIS A 51 -20.16 35.84 13.79
CA HIS A 51 -19.70 37.21 13.55
C HIS A 51 -19.09 37.83 14.81
N ARG A 52 -19.74 37.68 15.97
CA ARG A 52 -19.21 38.17 17.25
C ARG A 52 -17.87 37.51 17.59
N TYR A 53 -17.78 36.18 17.47
CA TYR A 53 -16.53 35.45 17.72
C TYR A 53 -15.40 35.91 16.79
N LEU A 54 -15.68 36.04 15.49
CA LEU A 54 -14.71 36.55 14.53
C LEU A 54 -14.25 37.97 14.85
N GLN A 55 -15.14 38.83 15.31
CA GLN A 55 -14.81 40.19 15.71
C GLN A 55 -13.89 40.20 16.95
N GLU A 56 -14.17 39.35 17.95
CA GLU A 56 -13.31 39.19 19.12
C GLU A 56 -11.92 38.66 18.74
N VAL A 57 -11.85 37.70 17.82
CA VAL A 57 -10.59 37.18 17.24
C VAL A 57 -9.81 38.27 16.51
N ILE A 58 -10.48 39.06 15.65
CA ILE A 58 -9.85 40.17 14.93
C ILE A 58 -9.31 41.22 15.91
N ASN A 59 -10.09 41.60 16.93
CA ASN A 59 -9.66 42.57 17.94
C ASN A 59 -8.39 42.11 18.68
N VAL A 60 -8.31 40.81 19.00
CA VAL A 60 -7.12 40.23 19.64
C VAL A 60 -5.93 40.23 18.67
N LEU A 61 -6.14 39.89 17.40
CA LEU A 61 -5.10 39.91 16.36
C LEU A 61 -4.60 41.32 16.05
N GLU A 62 -5.46 42.34 16.10
CA GLU A 62 -5.10 43.74 15.91
C GLU A 62 -4.26 44.33 17.05
N THR A 63 -4.23 43.67 18.22
CA THR A 63 -3.32 44.07 19.30
C THR A 63 -1.86 43.82 18.98
N ASP A 64 -1.57 42.90 18.04
CA ASP A 64 -0.22 42.62 17.56
C ASP A 64 0.12 43.54 16.37
N GLY A 65 1.17 44.36 16.53
CA GLY A 65 1.55 45.34 15.51
C GLY A 65 1.96 44.71 14.18
N HIS A 66 2.72 43.61 14.23
CA HIS A 66 3.25 42.94 13.04
C HIS A 66 2.14 42.24 12.25
N PHE A 67 1.22 41.56 12.96
CA PHE A 67 0.09 40.93 12.31
C PHE A 67 -0.94 41.94 11.78
N ARG A 68 -1.16 43.06 12.49
CA ARG A 68 -2.07 44.13 12.06
C ARG A 68 -1.67 44.73 10.71
N GLU A 69 -0.38 44.97 10.48
CA GLU A 69 0.10 45.50 9.18
C GLU A 69 -0.19 44.52 8.04
N LYS A 70 -0.03 43.21 8.28
CA LYS A 70 -0.31 42.17 7.30
C LYS A 70 -1.81 41.96 7.08
N LEU A 71 -2.63 42.15 8.11
CA LEU A 71 -4.09 42.15 8.01
C LEU A 71 -4.60 43.36 7.20
N GLN A 72 -3.99 44.54 7.34
CA GLN A 72 -4.34 45.75 6.58
C GLN A 72 -3.87 45.71 5.12
N ALA A 73 -2.75 45.02 4.85
CA ALA A 73 -2.21 44.88 3.49
C ALA A 73 -2.88 43.77 2.67
N ALA A 74 -3.56 42.82 3.30
CA ALA A 74 -4.18 41.67 2.64
C ALA A 74 -5.54 42.01 2.02
N ASN A 75 -5.80 41.49 0.81
CA ASN A 75 -7.12 41.61 0.17
C ASN A 75 -8.11 40.57 0.74
N ALA A 76 -9.41 40.79 0.54
CA ALA A 76 -10.45 39.86 1.01
C ALA A 76 -10.29 38.43 0.49
N GLU A 77 -9.72 38.26 -0.71
CA GLU A 77 -9.37 36.96 -1.29
C GLU A 77 -8.20 36.28 -0.58
N ASP A 78 -7.20 37.04 -0.14
CA ASP A 78 -6.03 36.54 0.58
C ASP A 78 -6.39 36.05 1.99
N ILE A 79 -7.37 36.71 2.60
CA ILE A 79 -7.94 36.31 3.90
C ILE A 79 -8.72 35.00 3.74
N LYS A 80 -9.60 34.89 2.73
CA LYS A 80 -10.40 33.69 2.48
C LYS A 80 -9.58 32.49 1.99
N SER A 81 -8.53 32.74 1.21
CA SER A 81 -7.62 31.69 0.71
C SER A 81 -6.67 31.17 1.78
N GLY A 82 -6.67 31.76 2.97
CA GLY A 82 -5.86 31.30 4.10
C GLY A 82 -4.38 31.66 3.99
N LYS A 83 -3.97 32.62 3.15
CA LYS A 83 -2.57 33.09 3.10
C LYS A 83 -2.11 33.68 4.44
N LEU A 84 -3.03 34.31 5.17
CA LEU A 84 -2.79 34.89 6.48
C LEU A 84 -2.60 33.84 7.59
N SER A 85 -2.97 32.57 7.34
CA SER A 85 -2.83 31.50 8.33
C SER A 85 -1.37 31.23 8.69
N ARG A 86 -0.46 31.29 7.71
CA ARG A 86 0.99 31.10 7.90
C ARG A 86 1.61 32.19 8.76
N GLU A 87 0.94 33.33 8.83
CA GLU A 87 1.42 34.48 9.58
C GLU A 87 1.02 34.42 11.06
N LEU A 88 0.00 33.63 11.39
CA LEU A 88 -0.44 33.41 12.76
C LEU A 88 0.66 32.75 13.62
N ASP A 89 1.57 31.99 13.01
CA ASP A 89 2.68 31.34 13.71
C ASP A 89 3.69 32.34 14.27
N PHE A 90 3.82 33.51 13.64
CA PHE A 90 4.73 34.58 14.06
C PHE A 90 4.11 35.56 15.05
N VAL A 91 2.82 35.40 15.37
CA VAL A 91 2.13 36.23 16.36
C VAL A 91 2.70 35.98 17.76
N SER A 92 2.77 37.06 18.55
CA SER A 92 3.28 36.99 19.92
C SER A 92 2.55 35.94 20.78
N HIS A 93 3.29 35.30 21.69
CA HIS A 93 2.78 34.19 22.49
C HIS A 93 1.52 34.55 23.29
N HIS A 94 1.48 35.76 23.87
CA HIS A 94 0.31 36.26 24.62
C HIS A 94 -0.96 36.37 23.78
N VAL A 95 -0.84 36.74 22.51
CA VAL A 95 -1.97 36.83 21.59
C VAL A 95 -2.43 35.44 21.18
N ARG A 96 -1.50 34.50 20.92
CA ARG A 96 -1.84 33.08 20.67
C ARG A 96 -2.59 32.45 21.83
N THR A 97 -2.12 32.63 23.07
CA THR A 97 -2.82 32.13 24.27
C THR A 97 -4.24 32.69 24.39
N LYS A 98 -4.45 33.98 24.07
CA LYS A 98 -5.80 34.58 24.07
C LYS A 98 -6.70 34.02 22.98
N LEU A 99 -6.17 33.77 21.79
CA LEU A 99 -6.91 33.16 20.69
C LEU A 99 -7.32 31.73 21.00
N ASP A 100 -6.42 30.95 21.62
CA ASP A 100 -6.73 29.61 22.08
C ASP A 100 -7.86 29.61 23.12
N GLU A 101 -7.83 30.55 24.07
CA GLU A 101 -8.89 30.70 25.06
C GLU A 101 -10.23 31.12 24.43
N LEU A 102 -10.22 32.07 23.49
CA LEU A 102 -11.44 32.45 22.75
C LEU A 102 -12.01 31.26 21.97
N LYS A 103 -11.17 30.51 21.26
CA LYS A 103 -11.56 29.29 20.54
C LYS A 103 -12.15 28.27 21.51
N ARG A 104 -11.53 28.09 22.69
CA ARG A 104 -12.02 27.18 23.73
C ARG A 104 -13.40 27.56 24.23
N GLN A 105 -13.63 28.85 24.46
CA GLN A 105 -14.93 29.38 24.88
C GLN A 105 -16.00 29.16 23.81
N GLU A 106 -15.71 29.47 22.55
CA GLU A 106 -16.67 29.28 21.46
C GLU A 106 -16.98 27.81 21.22
N VAL A 107 -15.96 26.94 21.22
CA VAL A 107 -16.18 25.48 21.12
C VAL A 107 -17.01 24.97 22.30
N SER A 108 -16.80 25.48 23.51
CA SER A 108 -17.60 25.10 24.68
C SER A 108 -19.06 25.54 24.54
N ARG A 109 -19.31 26.77 24.06
CA ARG A 109 -20.64 27.29 23.78
C ARG A 109 -21.36 26.46 22.71
N LEU A 110 -20.66 26.13 21.62
CA LEU A 110 -21.20 25.31 20.54
C LEU A 110 -21.53 23.88 21.01
N ARG A 111 -20.67 23.27 21.82
CA ARG A 111 -20.95 21.96 22.42
C ARG A 111 -22.18 21.98 23.33
N MET A 112 -22.34 23.04 24.12
CA MET A 112 -23.51 23.22 24.97
C MET A 112 -24.79 23.39 24.14
N LEU A 113 -24.75 24.20 23.07
CA LEU A 113 -25.89 24.36 22.18
C LEU A 113 -26.23 23.08 21.42
N LEU A 114 -25.21 22.33 20.98
CA LEU A 114 -25.43 21.04 20.35
C LEU A 114 -26.07 20.06 21.31
N LYS A 115 -25.60 20.00 22.57
CA LYS A 115 -26.20 19.19 23.62
C LYS A 115 -27.65 19.59 23.88
N ALA A 116 -27.91 20.88 24.12
CA ALA A 116 -29.26 21.38 24.37
C ALA A 116 -30.20 21.15 23.17
N LYS A 117 -29.68 21.26 21.94
CA LYS A 117 -30.42 20.97 20.71
C LYS A 117 -30.74 19.47 20.61
N MET A 118 -29.77 18.60 20.88
CA MET A 118 -30.00 17.16 20.95
C MET A 118 -31.07 16.83 22.00
N ASP A 119 -30.95 17.38 23.21
CA ASP A 119 -31.92 17.18 24.30
C ASP A 119 -33.34 17.69 23.91
N ALA A 120 -33.43 18.77 23.12
CA ALA A 120 -34.70 19.34 22.66
C ALA A 120 -35.32 18.61 21.44
N GLU A 121 -34.50 18.10 20.51
CA GLU A 121 -34.95 17.31 19.36
C GLU A 121 -35.25 15.84 19.74
N GLN A 122 -34.81 15.40 20.92
CA GLN A 122 -35.06 14.08 21.48
C GLN A 122 -36.55 13.78 21.78
N GLU A 123 -37.44 14.77 21.71
CA GLU A 123 -38.89 14.56 21.91
C GLU A 123 -39.62 14.00 20.67
N THR A 124 -39.02 13.98 19.48
CA THR A 124 -39.70 13.45 18.28
C THR A 124 -38.84 12.52 17.46
N ASN A 125 -39.01 11.23 17.75
CA ASN A 125 -38.99 10.14 16.78
C ASN A 125 -37.65 9.86 16.08
N ILE A 126 -36.78 9.13 16.75
CA ILE A 126 -36.03 8.04 16.12
C ILE A 126 -35.86 6.94 17.18
N ASP A 127 -36.12 5.68 16.81
CA ASP A 127 -35.67 4.50 17.56
C ASP A 127 -34.13 4.52 17.64
N SER A 128 -33.55 5.35 18.50
CA SER A 128 -32.13 5.73 18.50
C SER A 128 -31.66 6.04 19.91
N ASP A 129 -31.61 5.01 20.74
CA ASP A 129 -30.60 4.98 21.77
C ASP A 129 -29.25 5.06 21.03
N CYS A 130 -28.41 6.03 21.35
CA CYS A 130 -27.09 6.25 20.74
C CYS A 130 -26.13 5.11 21.15
N VAL A 131 -26.39 3.93 20.60
CA VAL A 131 -25.73 2.67 20.92
C VAL A 131 -25.17 2.08 19.63
N LEU A 132 -23.90 1.69 19.65
CA LEU A 132 -23.22 1.07 18.53
C LEU A 132 -23.15 -0.44 18.76
N GLY A 133 -23.74 -1.22 17.87
CA GLY A 133 -23.65 -2.68 17.92
C GLY A 133 -22.31 -3.20 17.41
N VAL A 134 -22.11 -4.51 17.57
CA VAL A 134 -20.91 -5.23 17.09
C VAL A 134 -20.69 -5.07 15.58
N GLU A 135 -21.79 -5.00 14.82
CA GLU A 135 -21.74 -4.82 13.37
C GLU A 135 -21.34 -3.39 13.00
N ASP A 136 -21.89 -2.39 13.69
CA ASP A 136 -21.58 -0.97 13.46
C ASP A 136 -20.11 -0.67 13.75
N VAL A 137 -19.59 -1.19 14.85
CA VAL A 137 -18.17 -1.07 15.20
C VAL A 137 -17.28 -1.73 14.14
N GLY A 138 -17.67 -2.90 13.62
CA GLY A 138 -16.97 -3.56 12.51
C GLY A 138 -17.00 -2.77 11.20
N ALA A 139 -18.11 -2.09 10.89
CA ALA A 139 -18.25 -1.25 9.70
C ALA A 139 -17.33 -0.02 9.76
N VAL A 140 -17.22 0.61 10.93
CA VAL A 140 -16.29 1.72 11.15
C VAL A 140 -14.85 1.28 10.88
N PHE A 141 -14.43 0.12 11.41
CA PHE A 141 -13.06 -0.38 11.18
C PHE A 141 -12.81 -0.80 9.74
N SER A 142 -13.82 -1.35 9.05
CA SER A 142 -13.70 -1.67 7.63
C SER A 142 -13.32 -0.42 6.82
N GLN A 143 -13.97 0.72 7.10
CA GLN A 143 -13.68 1.98 6.41
C GLN A 143 -12.32 2.60 6.79
N VAL A 144 -11.80 2.29 7.97
CA VAL A 144 -10.45 2.72 8.38
C VAL A 144 -9.38 1.87 7.67
N LEU A 145 -9.56 0.55 7.65
CA LEU A 145 -8.61 -0.39 7.04
C LEU A 145 -8.56 -0.28 5.51
N GLU A 146 -9.67 0.05 4.86
CA GLU A 146 -9.72 0.34 3.40
C GLU A 146 -8.79 1.49 2.97
N LYS A 147 -8.39 2.38 3.90
CA LYS A 147 -7.42 3.45 3.61
C LYS A 147 -5.97 2.99 3.67
N VAL A 148 -5.70 1.88 4.35
CA VAL A 148 -4.36 1.36 4.62
C VAL A 148 -4.02 0.20 3.69
N TYR A 149 -4.99 -0.66 3.41
CA TYR A 149 -4.86 -1.82 2.53
C TYR A 149 -5.55 -1.53 1.19
N ASP A 150 -4.82 -1.63 0.08
CA ASP A 150 -5.40 -1.49 -1.26
C ASP A 150 -5.72 -2.89 -1.82
N PRO A 151 -6.99 -3.22 -2.12
CA PRO A 151 -7.36 -4.51 -2.70
C PRO A 151 -6.67 -4.85 -4.03
N LYS A 152 -6.05 -3.86 -4.69
CA LYS A 152 -5.32 -4.04 -5.96
C LYS A 152 -3.82 -4.26 -5.77
N ASN A 153 -3.30 -4.10 -4.55
CA ASN A 153 -1.91 -4.36 -4.24
C ASN A 153 -1.72 -5.85 -3.95
N GLU A 154 -0.78 -6.51 -4.65
CA GLU A 154 -0.53 -7.95 -4.46
C GLU A 154 0.20 -8.26 -3.14
N GLU A 155 0.79 -7.24 -2.51
CA GLU A 155 1.47 -7.35 -1.20
C GLU A 155 0.48 -7.29 -0.02
N ASP A 156 -0.73 -6.77 -0.23
CA ASP A 156 -1.74 -6.61 0.83
C ASP A 156 -2.65 -7.86 0.88
N ASP A 157 -2.54 -8.69 1.92
CA ASP A 157 -3.43 -9.85 2.09
C ASP A 157 -4.81 -9.40 2.64
N MET A 158 -5.84 -9.55 1.83
CA MET A 158 -7.23 -9.24 2.21
C MET A 158 -7.71 -10.04 3.44
N ARG A 159 -7.15 -11.22 3.70
CA ARG A 159 -7.48 -12.02 4.90
C ARG A 159 -6.84 -11.44 6.15
N GLU A 160 -5.62 -10.91 6.04
CA GLU A 160 -4.95 -10.23 7.15
C GLU A 160 -5.75 -8.98 7.56
N MET A 161 -6.27 -8.23 6.58
CA MET A 161 -7.17 -7.10 6.85
C MET A 161 -8.44 -7.54 7.61
N GLU A 162 -9.07 -8.64 7.21
CA GLU A 162 -10.27 -9.16 7.91
C GLU A 162 -9.98 -9.60 9.33
N GLU A 163 -8.84 -10.27 9.56
CA GLU A 163 -8.38 -10.65 10.90
C GLU A 163 -8.10 -9.43 11.77
N GLU A 164 -7.45 -8.42 11.21
CA GLU A 164 -7.17 -7.17 11.92
C GLU A 164 -8.44 -6.42 12.28
N ARG A 165 -9.43 -6.40 11.37
CA ARG A 165 -10.77 -5.87 11.68
C ARG A 165 -11.40 -6.61 12.86
N LEU A 166 -11.31 -7.93 12.89
CA LEU A 166 -11.85 -8.74 13.98
C LEU A 166 -11.13 -8.44 15.30
N ARG A 167 -9.79 -8.31 15.27
CA ARG A 167 -8.98 -7.91 16.42
C ARG A 167 -9.38 -6.55 16.95
N MET A 168 -9.49 -5.53 16.10
CA MET A 168 -9.92 -4.18 16.49
C MET A 168 -11.33 -4.20 17.09
N ARG A 169 -12.27 -4.90 16.46
CA ARG A 169 -13.65 -5.04 16.94
C ARG A 169 -13.71 -5.70 18.31
N GLU A 170 -13.02 -6.84 18.48
CA GLU A 170 -13.00 -7.57 19.74
C GLU A 170 -12.34 -6.75 20.85
N HIS A 171 -11.22 -6.09 20.53
CA HIS A 171 -10.52 -5.24 21.47
C HIS A 171 -11.38 -4.06 21.94
N VAL A 172 -12.05 -3.37 21.02
CA VAL A 172 -12.93 -2.24 21.36
C VAL A 172 -14.13 -2.69 22.18
N MET A 173 -14.79 -3.78 21.78
CA MET A 173 -15.90 -4.33 22.57
C MET A 173 -15.41 -4.73 23.98
N LYS A 174 -14.29 -5.43 24.10
CA LYS A 174 -13.76 -5.85 25.40
C LYS A 174 -13.40 -4.69 26.34
N ASN A 175 -12.93 -3.56 25.80
CA ASN A 175 -12.42 -2.45 26.61
C ASN A 175 -13.45 -1.35 26.86
N VAL A 176 -14.36 -1.13 25.92
CA VAL A 176 -15.35 -0.04 25.98
C VAL A 176 -16.69 -0.55 26.52
N ASP A 177 -17.18 -1.69 26.04
CA ASP A 177 -18.42 -2.31 26.55
C ASP A 177 -18.16 -2.90 27.95
N THR A 178 -18.51 -2.11 28.96
CA THR A 178 -18.27 -2.44 30.37
C THR A 178 -19.36 -3.35 30.93
N ASN A 179 -20.57 -3.28 30.39
CA ASN A 179 -21.72 -4.05 30.85
C ASN A 179 -21.86 -5.41 30.11
N GLN A 180 -21.06 -5.63 29.07
CA GLN A 180 -21.00 -6.82 28.20
C GLN A 180 -22.31 -7.13 27.45
N ASP A 181 -23.11 -6.12 27.15
CA ASP A 181 -24.36 -6.25 26.40
C ASP A 181 -24.16 -6.24 24.87
N ARG A 182 -22.91 -6.15 24.41
CA ARG A 182 -22.51 -6.08 22.99
C ARG A 182 -22.97 -4.81 22.28
N LEU A 183 -23.36 -3.81 23.04
CA LEU A 183 -23.68 -2.47 22.59
C LEU A 183 -22.70 -1.51 23.24
N VAL A 184 -22.27 -0.51 22.50
CA VAL A 184 -21.43 0.56 23.04
C VAL A 184 -22.29 1.80 23.13
N THR A 185 -22.67 2.16 24.35
CA THR A 185 -23.39 3.41 24.61
C THR A 185 -22.43 4.61 24.56
N LEU A 186 -22.96 5.79 24.26
CA LEU A 186 -22.18 7.03 24.31
C LEU A 186 -21.54 7.28 25.69
N GLU A 187 -22.22 6.92 26.78
CA GLU A 187 -21.70 7.07 28.14
C GLU A 187 -20.48 6.17 28.38
N GLU A 188 -20.57 4.89 28.00
CA GLU A 188 -19.45 3.93 28.10
C GLU A 188 -18.25 4.40 27.28
N PHE A 189 -18.49 4.95 26.09
CA PHE A 189 -17.45 5.54 25.25
C PHE A 189 -16.81 6.80 25.88
N LEU A 190 -17.60 7.68 26.49
CA LEU A 190 -17.07 8.88 27.16
C LEU A 190 -16.29 8.52 28.44
N VAL A 191 -16.70 7.49 29.16
CA VAL A 191 -15.99 6.98 30.35
C VAL A 191 -14.70 6.29 29.95
N SER A 192 -14.68 5.50 28.87
CA SER A 192 -13.47 4.81 28.40
C SER A 192 -12.40 5.81 27.93
N THR A 193 -12.78 6.87 27.22
CA THR A 193 -11.86 7.93 26.74
C THR A 193 -11.30 8.82 27.85
N GLN A 194 -11.95 8.88 29.02
CA GLN A 194 -11.45 9.61 30.20
C GLN A 194 -10.50 8.77 31.06
N ARG A 195 -10.28 7.49 30.76
CA ARG A 195 -9.34 6.65 31.50
C ARG A 195 -7.91 7.17 31.34
N LYS A 196 -7.17 7.09 32.45
CA LYS A 196 -5.79 7.61 32.58
C LYS A 196 -4.79 6.95 31.63
N GLU A 197 -5.15 5.80 31.05
CA GLU A 197 -4.39 5.07 30.04
C GLU A 197 -4.27 5.84 28.71
N TYR A 198 -5.24 6.73 28.42
CA TYR A 198 -5.24 7.60 27.24
C TYR A 198 -4.79 9.03 27.54
N GLY A 199 -4.59 9.38 28.82
CA GLY A 199 -4.18 10.70 29.26
C GLY A 199 -2.67 10.79 29.41
N ASP A 200 -2.01 11.51 28.50
CA ASP A 200 -0.60 11.95 28.52
C ASP A 200 0.28 11.22 29.54
N THR A 201 0.48 9.92 29.32
CA THR A 201 1.56 9.19 29.97
C THR A 201 2.82 9.81 29.38
N GLY A 202 3.47 10.72 30.11
CA GLY A 202 4.67 11.43 29.66
C GLY A 202 5.86 10.52 29.30
N GLU A 203 5.69 9.21 29.45
CA GLU A 203 6.47 8.16 28.85
C GLU A 203 5.76 7.73 27.56
N GLY A 204 6.19 8.30 26.43
CA GLY A 204 5.72 7.87 25.11
C GLY A 204 5.94 6.37 24.89
N TRP A 205 5.19 5.79 23.95
CA TRP A 205 5.30 4.40 23.56
C TRP A 205 6.78 4.01 23.31
N GLU A 206 7.31 3.11 24.13
CA GLU A 206 8.65 2.55 23.96
C GLU A 206 8.59 1.52 22.81
N THR A 207 9.28 1.82 21.70
CA THR A 207 9.28 0.92 20.55
C THR A 207 10.13 -0.31 20.85
N VAL A 208 9.73 -1.47 20.33
CA VAL A 208 10.51 -2.72 20.43
C VAL A 208 11.94 -2.54 19.86
N GLU A 209 12.15 -1.55 19.00
CA GLU A 209 13.44 -1.13 18.45
C GLU A 209 14.39 -0.49 19.47
N MET A 210 13.90 0.00 20.61
CA MET A 210 14.76 0.59 21.65
C MET A 210 15.62 -0.45 22.38
N HIS A 211 15.30 -1.73 22.26
CA HIS A 211 16.14 -2.81 22.77
C HIS A 211 17.04 -3.34 21.65
N PRO A 212 18.38 -3.24 21.77
CA PRO A 212 19.28 -3.88 20.81
C PRO A 212 19.01 -5.39 20.80
N ALA A 213 18.62 -5.92 19.64
CA ALA A 213 18.18 -7.30 19.46
C ALA A 213 19.29 -8.35 19.71
N TYR A 214 20.54 -7.91 19.73
CA TYR A 214 21.72 -8.75 19.96
C TYR A 214 22.68 -8.04 20.91
N THR A 215 23.36 -8.83 21.74
CA THR A 215 24.46 -8.33 22.55
C THR A 215 25.70 -8.10 21.67
N GLU A 216 26.57 -7.16 22.05
CA GLU A 216 27.82 -6.87 21.32
C GLU A 216 28.70 -8.12 21.11
N GLU A 217 28.67 -9.06 22.05
CA GLU A 217 29.42 -10.30 21.98
C GLU A 217 28.85 -11.28 20.93
N GLU A 218 27.52 -11.34 20.80
CA GLU A 218 26.84 -12.13 19.77
C GLU A 218 27.07 -11.53 18.38
N LEU A 219 26.99 -10.20 18.26
CA LEU A 219 27.28 -9.49 17.01
C LEU A 219 28.71 -9.76 16.55
N ARG A 220 29.70 -9.67 17.44
CA ARG A 220 31.10 -9.93 17.08
C ARG A 220 31.33 -11.37 16.62
N ARG A 221 30.70 -12.36 17.26
CA ARG A 221 30.78 -13.76 16.81
C ARG A 221 30.17 -13.94 15.43
N PHE A 222 29.06 -13.26 15.15
CA PHE A 222 28.41 -13.31 13.86
C PHE A 222 29.25 -12.65 12.76
N GLU A 223 29.90 -11.53 13.04
CA GLU A 223 30.84 -10.88 12.13
C GLU A 223 32.06 -11.78 11.81
N GLU A 224 32.62 -12.43 12.84
CA GLU A 224 33.72 -13.39 12.66
C GLU A 224 33.29 -14.59 11.78
N GLU A 225 32.07 -15.11 11.98
CA GLU A 225 31.52 -16.20 11.18
C GLU A 225 31.30 -15.78 9.72
N LEU A 226 30.76 -14.58 9.48
CA LEU A 226 30.59 -14.02 8.14
C LEU A 226 31.92 -13.87 7.41
N ALA A 227 32.94 -13.33 8.10
CA ALA A 227 34.27 -13.17 7.52
C ALA A 227 34.90 -14.53 7.15
N ALA A 228 34.73 -15.55 7.99
CA ALA A 228 35.20 -16.90 7.70
C ALA A 228 34.48 -17.49 6.47
N ARG A 229 33.15 -17.34 6.40
CA ARG A 229 32.33 -17.84 5.29
C ARG A 229 32.64 -17.12 3.97
N GLU A 230 32.88 -15.81 4.02
CA GLU A 230 33.29 -15.02 2.86
C GLU A 230 34.66 -15.48 2.34
N ALA A 231 35.63 -15.69 3.24
CA ALA A 231 36.95 -16.20 2.87
C ALA A 231 36.87 -17.59 2.23
N GLU A 232 36.02 -18.48 2.76
CA GLU A 232 35.79 -19.82 2.17
C GLU A 232 35.18 -19.72 0.77
N LEU A 233 34.15 -18.89 0.60
CA LEU A 233 33.50 -18.66 -0.69
C LEU A 233 34.48 -18.08 -1.72
N ASN A 234 35.32 -17.12 -1.31
CA ASN A 234 36.32 -16.53 -2.18
C ASN A 234 37.40 -17.55 -2.59
N ALA A 235 37.89 -18.37 -1.65
CA ALA A 235 38.81 -19.45 -1.96
C ALA A 235 38.20 -20.47 -2.93
N LYS A 236 36.91 -20.80 -2.76
CA LYS A 236 36.17 -21.67 -3.68
C LYS A 236 36.01 -21.05 -5.06
N ALA A 237 35.71 -19.75 -5.14
CA ALA A 237 35.61 -19.01 -6.39
C ALA A 237 36.95 -19.01 -7.16
N GLN A 238 38.08 -18.80 -6.46
CA GLN A 238 39.41 -18.87 -7.07
C GLN A 238 39.74 -20.26 -7.60
N ARG A 239 39.39 -21.32 -6.86
CA ARG A 239 39.59 -22.72 -7.31
C ARG A 239 38.79 -23.03 -8.57
N LEU A 240 37.51 -22.67 -8.57
CA LEU A 240 36.64 -22.81 -9.75
C LEU A 240 37.20 -22.04 -10.95
N SER A 241 37.67 -20.81 -10.74
CA SER A 241 38.30 -20.02 -11.80
C SER A 241 39.54 -20.72 -12.38
N GLN A 242 40.43 -21.23 -11.55
CA GLN A 242 41.62 -21.98 -12.01
C GLN A 242 41.25 -23.24 -12.78
N GLU A 243 40.23 -23.98 -12.31
CA GLU A 243 39.74 -25.19 -12.98
C GLU A 243 39.16 -24.85 -14.36
N THR A 244 38.35 -23.80 -14.46
CA THR A 244 37.80 -23.34 -15.75
C THR A 244 38.89 -22.89 -16.72
N GLU A 245 39.93 -22.20 -16.23
CA GLU A 245 41.06 -21.78 -17.07
C GLU A 245 41.87 -23.00 -17.54
N ALA A 246 42.14 -23.96 -16.65
CA ALA A 246 42.84 -25.20 -17.00
C ALA A 246 42.06 -26.02 -18.03
N LEU A 247 40.74 -26.13 -17.85
CA LEU A 247 39.85 -26.78 -18.81
C LEU A 247 39.90 -26.06 -20.17
N GLY A 248 39.83 -24.73 -20.18
CA GLY A 248 39.97 -23.92 -21.39
C GLY A 248 41.31 -24.16 -22.11
N ARG A 249 42.42 -24.21 -21.36
CA ARG A 249 43.74 -24.54 -21.93
C ARG A 249 43.77 -25.95 -22.53
N SER A 250 43.16 -26.94 -21.87
CA SER A 250 43.10 -28.31 -22.41
C SER A 250 42.26 -28.41 -23.67
N GLN A 251 41.12 -27.72 -23.74
CA GLN A 251 40.30 -27.64 -24.95
C GLN A 251 41.08 -26.99 -26.09
N GLY A 252 41.78 -25.88 -25.82
CA GLY A 252 42.64 -25.23 -26.81
C GLY A 252 43.74 -26.14 -27.37
N ARG A 253 44.38 -26.95 -26.50
CA ARG A 253 45.37 -27.96 -26.94
C ARG A 253 44.75 -29.04 -27.81
N LEU A 254 43.58 -29.56 -27.42
CA LEU A 254 42.88 -30.60 -28.17
C LEU A 254 42.44 -30.09 -29.55
N GLU A 255 41.93 -28.86 -29.62
CA GLU A 255 41.59 -28.23 -30.90
C GLU A 255 42.82 -28.00 -31.79
N ALA A 256 43.95 -27.58 -31.21
CA ALA A 256 45.20 -27.41 -31.95
C ALA A 256 45.67 -28.74 -32.54
N GLN A 257 45.67 -29.82 -31.74
CA GLN A 257 46.02 -31.17 -32.20
C GLN A 257 45.07 -31.66 -33.29
N LYS A 258 43.76 -31.41 -33.15
CA LYS A 258 42.76 -31.74 -34.17
C LYS A 258 43.03 -31.01 -35.49
N ARG A 259 43.37 -29.71 -35.43
CA ARG A 259 43.71 -28.91 -36.62
C ARG A 259 44.99 -29.42 -37.30
N GLU A 260 46.03 -29.72 -36.52
CA GLU A 260 47.30 -30.25 -37.04
C GLU A 260 47.10 -31.61 -37.73
N LEU A 261 46.35 -32.52 -37.10
CA LEU A 261 46.02 -33.81 -37.71
C LEU A 261 45.22 -33.65 -39.00
N GLN A 262 44.23 -32.74 -39.01
CA GLN A 262 43.43 -32.45 -40.20
C GLN A 262 44.29 -31.91 -41.36
N GLN A 263 45.25 -31.03 -41.07
CA GLN A 263 46.21 -30.54 -42.07
C GLN A 263 47.13 -31.68 -42.58
N ALA A 264 47.61 -32.55 -41.70
CA ALA A 264 48.46 -33.68 -42.08
C ALA A 264 47.71 -34.67 -42.99
N VAL A 265 46.42 -34.91 -42.73
CA VAL A 265 45.55 -35.73 -43.59
C VAL A 265 45.41 -35.11 -44.98
N LEU A 266 45.10 -33.81 -45.06
CA LEU A 266 45.01 -33.09 -46.34
C LEU A 266 46.32 -33.15 -47.13
N HIS A 267 47.46 -32.99 -46.45
CA HIS A 267 48.77 -33.06 -47.08
C HIS A 267 49.14 -34.48 -47.55
N MET A 268 48.75 -35.52 -46.81
CA MET A 268 48.87 -36.90 -47.29
C MET A 268 48.00 -37.17 -48.51
N GLU A 269 46.78 -36.64 -48.55
CA GLU A 269 45.85 -36.83 -49.66
C GLU A 269 46.35 -36.14 -50.94
N GLN A 270 46.90 -34.93 -50.84
CA GLN A 270 47.57 -34.27 -51.98
C GLN A 270 48.77 -35.08 -52.49
N ARG A 271 49.65 -35.55 -51.60
CA ARG A 271 50.78 -36.40 -51.99
C ARG A 271 50.32 -37.71 -52.64
N LYS A 272 49.23 -38.31 -52.17
CA LYS A 272 48.65 -39.51 -52.79
C LYS A 272 48.16 -39.21 -54.21
N GLN A 273 47.46 -38.09 -54.43
CA GLN A 273 47.01 -37.68 -55.77
C GLN A 273 48.19 -37.40 -56.71
N GLU A 274 49.27 -36.77 -56.23
CA GLU A 274 50.49 -36.56 -57.03
C GLU A 274 51.18 -37.87 -57.38
N GLN A 275 51.19 -38.84 -56.47
CA GLN A 275 51.82 -40.15 -56.67
C GLN A 275 50.97 -41.07 -57.57
N GLU A 276 49.64 -40.95 -57.53
CA GLU A 276 48.72 -41.57 -58.50
C GLU A 276 48.87 -40.93 -59.89
N ALA A 277 49.04 -39.60 -59.98
CA ALA A 277 49.28 -38.91 -61.25
C ALA A 277 50.68 -39.20 -61.85
N ARG A 278 51.68 -39.51 -61.01
CA ARG A 278 53.04 -39.85 -61.45
C ARG A 278 53.21 -41.33 -61.83
N ASN A 279 52.31 -42.21 -61.38
CA ASN A 279 52.37 -43.66 -61.62
C ASN A 279 51.38 -44.18 -62.66
N THR A 280 50.72 -43.34 -63.46
CA THR A 280 49.94 -43.80 -64.62
C THR A 280 50.85 -44.12 -65.82
N PRO A 281 50.98 -45.39 -66.25
CA PRO A 281 51.60 -45.74 -67.54
C PRO A 281 50.57 -45.56 -68.68
N PRO A 282 51.01 -45.35 -69.94
CA PRO A 282 50.08 -45.40 -71.07
C PRO A 282 49.49 -46.81 -71.20
N ALA A 283 48.16 -46.87 -71.34
CA ALA A 283 47.41 -48.10 -71.52
C ALA A 283 47.78 -48.82 -72.83
N ASN A 284 48.22 -50.08 -72.76
CA ASN A 284 47.75 -51.19 -73.61
C ASN A 284 48.31 -52.58 -73.15
N PRO A 285 47.84 -53.74 -73.69
CA PRO A 285 47.34 -54.86 -72.91
C PRO A 285 48.26 -56.09 -72.97
N GLU A 286 47.93 -57.12 -72.19
CA GLU A 286 48.55 -58.45 -72.17
C GLU A 286 49.89 -58.59 -71.42
N GLY A 287 49.90 -59.44 -70.38
CA GLY A 287 51.10 -59.86 -69.67
C GLY A 287 50.83 -60.41 -68.27
N GLU A 288 50.47 -61.71 -68.19
CA GLU A 288 50.44 -62.51 -66.96
C GLU A 288 51.71 -62.38 -66.11
N LEU A 289 51.58 -62.46 -64.77
CA LEU A 289 52.57 -63.10 -63.88
C LEU A 289 52.04 -63.39 -62.46
N LYS A 290 51.73 -64.68 -62.25
CA LYS A 290 51.96 -65.59 -61.11
C LYS A 290 52.12 -65.02 -59.68
N PHE A 291 51.25 -65.46 -58.78
CA PHE A 291 51.51 -65.57 -57.33
C PHE A 291 51.38 -67.04 -56.87
N HIS A 292 52.38 -67.52 -56.14
CA HIS A 292 52.38 -68.83 -55.47
C HIS A 292 51.63 -68.74 -54.13
N PRO A 293 50.80 -69.72 -53.75
CA PRO A 293 50.33 -69.85 -52.38
C PRO A 293 51.30 -70.76 -51.62
N ASP A 294 51.84 -70.30 -50.50
CA ASP A 294 52.51 -71.18 -49.54
C ASP A 294 51.68 -71.24 -48.26
N THR A 295 51.10 -72.42 -48.06
CA THR A 295 50.38 -72.88 -46.88
C THR A 295 51.37 -73.33 -45.81
N GLY A 296 51.22 -72.82 -44.59
CA GLY A 296 51.92 -73.30 -43.40
C GLY A 296 51.04 -73.18 -42.16
N ASP A 297 50.34 -74.28 -41.86
CA ASP A 297 49.83 -74.84 -40.60
C ASP A 297 49.20 -73.99 -39.47
N VAL A 298 48.09 -74.54 -38.97
CA VAL A 298 47.03 -74.03 -38.07
C VAL A 298 47.21 -74.68 -36.67
N PRO A 299 46.79 -74.07 -35.53
CA PRO A 299 45.44 -74.30 -35.01
C PRO A 299 44.75 -73.09 -34.37
N VAL A 300 43.50 -72.89 -34.81
CA VAL A 300 42.44 -72.15 -34.14
C VAL A 300 42.14 -72.77 -32.76
N PRO A 301 41.78 -71.96 -31.75
CA PRO A 301 40.70 -72.33 -30.85
C PRO A 301 39.50 -71.39 -30.97
N ALA A 302 38.35 -72.01 -30.72
CA ALA A 302 36.98 -71.57 -30.97
C ALA A 302 36.48 -70.50 -29.96
N PRO A 303 35.26 -69.95 -30.15
CA PRO A 303 34.77 -68.74 -29.50
C PRO A 303 34.03 -69.03 -28.18
N ALA A 304 34.18 -68.12 -27.22
CA ALA A 304 33.34 -67.96 -26.04
C ALA A 304 33.63 -66.55 -25.48
N GLY A 305 32.70 -65.70 -25.09
CA GLY A 305 31.25 -65.72 -25.06
C GLY A 305 30.79 -64.31 -24.68
N ASP A 306 29.51 -64.03 -24.90
CA ASP A 306 28.80 -62.84 -24.44
C ASP A 306 29.06 -62.53 -22.96
N GLN A 307 29.41 -61.27 -22.67
CA GLN A 307 28.88 -60.57 -21.50
C GLN A 307 28.87 -59.07 -21.78
N LYS A 308 27.69 -58.61 -22.23
CA LYS A 308 27.18 -57.28 -21.94
C LYS A 308 26.96 -57.20 -20.43
N ASP A 309 27.60 -56.25 -19.78
CA ASP A 309 27.05 -55.60 -18.60
C ASP A 309 27.15 -54.09 -18.81
N VAL A 310 26.07 -53.58 -19.40
CA VAL A 310 25.58 -52.23 -19.15
C VAL A 310 24.76 -52.36 -17.88
N ASP A 311 25.15 -51.69 -16.81
CA ASP A 311 24.19 -51.37 -15.75
C ASP A 311 24.30 -49.90 -15.35
N THR A 312 23.36 -49.16 -15.90
CA THR A 312 22.81 -47.93 -15.35
C THR A 312 22.15 -48.24 -14.02
N SER A 313 22.68 -47.74 -12.91
CA SER A 313 21.90 -47.64 -11.69
C SER A 313 22.17 -46.30 -11.01
N GLU A 314 21.19 -45.42 -11.20
CA GLU A 314 20.79 -44.39 -10.25
C GLU A 314 21.10 -44.79 -8.81
N LYS A 315 21.83 -43.93 -8.10
CA LYS A 315 21.75 -43.87 -6.64
C LYS A 315 21.29 -42.48 -6.22
N LYS A 316 19.98 -42.28 -6.41
CA LYS A 316 19.04 -41.80 -5.42
C LYS A 316 19.66 -41.11 -4.20
N ILE A 317 19.53 -39.80 -4.18
CA ILE A 317 19.49 -38.96 -2.98
C ILE A 317 18.36 -39.50 -2.09
N PRO A 318 18.57 -39.82 -0.81
CA PRO A 318 17.48 -39.77 0.15
C PRO A 318 17.23 -38.28 0.43
N GLU A 319 16.17 -37.73 -0.16
CA GLU A 319 15.45 -36.63 0.47
C GLU A 319 14.98 -37.17 1.82
N GLN A 320 15.63 -36.69 2.88
CA GLN A 320 15.08 -36.75 4.22
C GLN A 320 14.40 -35.37 4.44
N PRO A 321 13.11 -35.33 4.79
CA PRO A 321 12.45 -34.06 5.11
C PRO A 321 13.15 -33.41 6.31
N PRO A 322 13.15 -32.06 6.41
CA PRO A 322 13.76 -31.38 7.55
C PRO A 322 13.06 -31.81 8.84
N GLU A 323 13.83 -32.44 9.72
CA GLU A 323 13.44 -32.72 11.09
C GLU A 323 13.47 -31.39 11.86
N VAL A 324 12.29 -30.99 12.32
CA VAL A 324 12.08 -29.81 13.17
C VAL A 324 12.80 -30.05 14.51
N PRO A 325 13.65 -29.15 15.01
CA PRO A 325 14.11 -29.25 16.39
C PRO A 325 12.91 -29.04 17.32
N GLN A 326 12.56 -30.09 18.07
CA GLN A 326 11.64 -30.00 19.20
C GLN A 326 12.20 -28.99 20.21
N LEU A 327 11.45 -27.92 20.45
CA LEU A 327 11.63 -27.05 21.60
C LEU A 327 11.26 -27.85 22.85
N ASP A 328 12.28 -28.17 23.65
CA ASP A 328 12.13 -28.69 24.99
C ASP A 328 11.31 -27.69 25.82
N SER A 329 10.04 -28.01 26.01
CA SER A 329 9.26 -27.53 27.14
C SER A 329 9.79 -28.22 28.39
N GLN A 330 10.77 -27.60 29.04
CA GLN A 330 11.08 -27.76 30.46
C GLN A 330 12.20 -26.80 30.87
N HIS A 331 11.84 -25.58 31.22
CA HIS A 331 12.35 -25.01 32.47
C HIS A 331 11.29 -24.07 33.04
N LEU A 332 10.91 -24.43 34.27
CA LEU A 332 9.99 -23.77 35.17
C LEU A 332 10.48 -22.37 35.56
#